data_AF-X0IRH1-F1
#
_entry.id   AF-X0IRH1-F1
#
_cell.length_a   1.000
_cell.length_b   1.000
_cell.length_c   1.000
_cell.angle_alpha   90.00
_cell.angle_beta   90.00
_cell.angle_gamma   90.00
#
_symmetry.space_group_name_H-M   'P 1'
#
loop_
_entity.id
_entity.type
_entity.pdbx_description
1 polymer ?
#
loop_
_entity_poly.entity_id
_entity_poly.type
_entity_poly.pdbx_seq_one_letter_code
_entity_poly.pdbx_strand_id
1 'polypeptide(L)'
;MARCFVVADISLLGPTSHRMSTTMAIRALKNTRTRTSIPLPHLSRQTRSFRLSISSTTCYEMGENPPEEAPFPLTAVDRWVLSQTDEEFHKHDWEELKEIIRTNNLSVLKRKPSDLRRYMAWTAETKAEYGSMTNYLLVNRLPQEWGNPPFTPRSTVPFEDPSDYRILINDWPYGLEPDIRHIVVWLRTTIPTDSETGDMTPESRALVQSFIEKTFIDALGPNGESKVLWFKNWVALQSVRALEHIHVLVRNVDYDTLERWTGEGPKQKP
;
A
#
# COMPACT_ATOMS: atom_id res chain seq x y z
N MET A 1 -2.55 -31.64 -35.03
CA MET A 1 -3.26 -32.57 -34.12
C MET A 1 -4.12 -31.73 -33.19
N ALA A 2 -5.44 -31.91 -33.27
CA ALA A 2 -6.42 -31.26 -32.42
C ALA A 2 -6.65 -32.07 -31.14
N ARG A 3 -6.97 -31.40 -30.02
CA ARG A 3 -7.79 -31.82 -28.87
C ARG A 3 -7.80 -30.65 -27.87
N CYS A 4 -8.86 -29.85 -27.81
CA CYS A 4 -10.16 -30.05 -27.16
C CYS A 4 -10.12 -29.89 -25.61
N PHE A 5 -10.98 -28.97 -25.17
CA PHE A 5 -11.46 -28.51 -23.85
C PHE A 5 -11.39 -29.46 -22.65
N VAL A 6 -11.42 -28.90 -21.42
CA VAL A 6 -12.54 -29.01 -20.45
C VAL A 6 -12.45 -27.88 -19.42
N VAL A 7 -13.57 -27.17 -19.27
CA VAL A 7 -13.92 -26.26 -18.16
C VAL A 7 -14.50 -27.10 -17.03
N ALA A 8 -14.14 -26.84 -15.77
CA ALA A 8 -14.90 -27.34 -14.63
C ALA A 8 -15.04 -26.22 -13.58
N ASP A 9 -16.25 -25.69 -13.54
CA ASP A 9 -16.83 -24.85 -12.50
C ASP A 9 -17.68 -25.78 -11.62
N ILE A 10 -17.42 -25.86 -10.31
CA ILE A 10 -18.32 -26.49 -9.34
C ILE A 10 -18.38 -25.59 -8.11
N SER A 11 -19.42 -24.76 -8.10
CA SER A 11 -20.12 -24.36 -6.88
C SER A 11 -21.23 -25.38 -6.58
N LEU A 12 -21.61 -25.46 -5.30
CA LEU A 12 -22.70 -26.25 -4.69
C LEU A 12 -22.23 -27.54 -4.02
N LEU A 13 -22.22 -27.55 -2.68
CA LEU A 13 -23.09 -28.39 -1.85
C LEU A 13 -23.10 -27.83 -0.42
N GLY A 14 -24.30 -27.61 0.11
CA GLY A 14 -24.58 -27.10 1.46
C GLY A 14 -24.39 -28.14 2.58
N PRO A 15 -24.77 -27.80 3.81
CA PRO A 15 -24.24 -28.44 5.03
C PRO A 15 -25.07 -29.64 5.48
N THR A 16 -24.41 -30.67 5.98
CA THR A 16 -25.05 -31.73 6.77
C THR A 16 -24.41 -31.81 8.16
N SER A 17 -25.24 -31.48 9.15
CA SER A 17 -25.10 -31.82 10.57
C SER A 17 -24.83 -33.32 10.75
N HIS A 18 -23.90 -33.69 11.64
CA HIS A 18 -24.11 -34.77 12.62
C HIS A 18 -23.19 -34.61 13.83
N ARG A 19 -23.83 -34.69 15.00
CA ARG A 19 -23.29 -34.61 16.35
C ARG A 19 -23.02 -36.04 16.82
N MET A 20 -21.81 -36.38 17.26
CA MET A 20 -21.65 -37.43 18.27
C MET A 20 -20.45 -37.14 19.19
N SER A 21 -20.76 -37.19 20.48
CA SER A 21 -19.90 -37.05 21.63
C SER A 21 -19.29 -38.41 21.96
N THR A 22 -18.00 -38.46 22.33
CA THR A 22 -17.51 -39.49 23.24
C THR A 22 -16.35 -38.92 24.07
N THR A 23 -16.60 -38.80 25.36
CA THR A 23 -15.62 -38.56 26.42
C THR A 23 -14.87 -39.86 26.71
N MET A 24 -13.54 -39.82 26.83
CA MET A 24 -12.83 -40.72 27.75
C MET A 24 -11.52 -40.07 28.21
N ALA A 25 -11.33 -40.08 29.52
CA ALA A 25 -10.16 -39.57 30.23
C ALA A 25 -9.45 -40.70 30.98
N ILE A 26 -8.21 -40.40 31.40
CA ILE A 26 -7.37 -41.10 32.41
C ILE A 26 -6.57 -42.30 31.80
N ARG A 27 -5.23 -42.39 31.86
CA ARG A 27 -4.34 -42.27 33.01
C ARG A 27 -2.87 -42.10 32.62
N ALA A 28 -2.13 -41.39 33.47
CA ALA A 28 -0.69 -41.25 33.46
C ALA A 28 0.06 -42.56 33.78
N LEU A 29 1.23 -42.74 33.16
CA LEU A 29 2.30 -43.61 33.64
C LEU A 29 3.62 -42.82 33.66
N LYS A 30 4.18 -42.73 34.86
CA LYS A 30 5.52 -42.24 35.16
C LYS A 30 6.54 -43.25 34.60
N ASN A 31 7.60 -42.78 33.96
CA ASN A 31 8.87 -43.51 34.02
C ASN A 31 10.06 -42.54 34.05
N THR A 32 10.79 -42.63 35.15
CA THR A 32 12.08 -42.03 35.44
C THR A 32 13.19 -42.86 34.79
N ARG A 33 14.13 -42.23 34.06
CA ARG A 33 15.58 -42.28 34.38
C ARG A 33 16.48 -41.57 33.37
N THR A 34 17.52 -40.98 33.97
CA THR A 34 18.90 -40.76 33.49
C THR A 34 19.18 -39.76 32.38
N ARG A 35 19.56 -38.58 32.89
CA ARG A 35 20.50 -37.57 32.40
C ARG A 35 21.68 -38.17 31.60
N THR A 36 21.81 -37.77 30.35
CA THR A 36 23.08 -37.76 29.59
C THR A 36 23.18 -36.42 28.88
N SER A 37 24.20 -35.66 29.26
CA SER A 37 24.55 -34.36 28.71
C SER A 37 25.01 -34.48 27.26
N ILE A 38 24.29 -33.82 26.34
CA ILE A 38 24.70 -33.66 24.94
C ILE A 38 25.25 -32.22 24.78
N PRO A 39 26.45 -32.01 24.20
CA PRO A 39 27.05 -30.68 24.09
C PRO A 39 26.37 -29.84 23.00
N LEU A 40 26.29 -28.53 23.26
CA LEU A 40 25.88 -27.49 22.32
C LEU A 40 26.79 -27.45 21.09
N PRO A 41 26.26 -27.36 19.86
CA PRO A 41 27.10 -27.09 18.70
C PRO A 41 27.53 -25.62 18.71
N HIS A 42 28.85 -25.45 18.67
CA HIS A 42 29.58 -24.20 18.54
C HIS A 42 29.11 -23.45 17.27
N LEU A 43 28.56 -22.23 17.43
CA LEU A 43 28.37 -21.31 16.32
C LEU A 43 29.75 -20.89 15.80
N SER A 44 30.13 -21.39 14.62
CA SER A 44 31.21 -20.79 13.85
C SER A 44 30.67 -19.56 13.13
N ARG A 45 31.22 -18.39 13.49
CA ARG A 45 31.02 -17.16 12.72
C ARG A 45 31.74 -17.32 11.38
N GLN A 46 31.03 -17.78 10.35
CA GLN A 46 31.43 -17.52 8.98
C GLN A 46 31.03 -16.09 8.63
N THR A 47 32.00 -15.19 8.66
CA THR A 47 31.91 -13.89 8.02
C THR A 47 31.79 -14.11 6.52
N ARG A 48 30.57 -14.11 5.99
CA ARG A 48 30.34 -13.92 4.56
C ARG A 48 30.69 -12.47 4.22
N SER A 49 31.84 -12.30 3.59
CA SER A 49 32.19 -11.08 2.88
C SER A 49 31.15 -10.85 1.78
N PHE A 50 30.22 -9.93 2.01
CA PHE A 50 29.39 -9.39 0.94
C PHE A 50 30.28 -8.46 0.11
N ARG A 51 30.73 -8.94 -1.06
CA ARG A 51 31.15 -8.04 -2.12
C ARG A 51 29.90 -7.27 -2.54
N LEU A 52 29.81 -5.99 -2.19
CA LEU A 52 28.99 -5.04 -2.93
C LEU A 52 29.47 -5.09 -4.38
N SER A 53 28.71 -5.75 -5.24
CA SER A 53 28.74 -5.42 -6.67
C SER A 53 28.15 -4.01 -6.75
N ILE A 54 29.02 -3.04 -6.98
CA ILE A 54 28.61 -1.70 -7.39
C ILE A 54 27.96 -1.90 -8.76
N SER A 55 26.64 -2.13 -8.77
CA SER A 55 25.86 -2.03 -9.98
C SER A 55 25.80 -0.55 -10.32
N SER A 56 26.38 -0.23 -11.47
CA SER A 56 26.39 1.07 -12.11
C SER A 56 25.15 1.90 -11.78
N THR A 57 25.35 3.04 -11.11
CA THR A 57 24.37 4.13 -11.09
C THR A 57 24.21 4.61 -12.53
N THR A 58 23.23 4.09 -13.24
CA THR A 58 22.84 4.64 -14.54
C THR A 58 22.06 5.92 -14.24
N CYS A 59 22.74 7.05 -14.40
CA CYS A 59 22.11 8.36 -14.47
C CYS A 59 21.26 8.37 -15.74
N TYR A 60 19.94 8.28 -15.62
CA TYR A 60 19.06 8.39 -16.79
C TYR A 60 19.07 9.85 -17.28
N GLU A 61 19.72 10.08 -18.42
CA GLU A 61 19.64 11.35 -19.14
C GLU A 61 18.20 11.59 -19.61
N MET A 62 17.76 12.84 -19.53
CA MET A 62 16.45 13.30 -20.01
C MET A 62 16.37 13.11 -21.52
N GLY A 63 15.84 11.98 -21.97
CA GLY A 63 15.64 11.73 -23.41
C GLY A 63 15.41 10.29 -23.86
N GLU A 64 15.49 9.28 -23.00
CA GLU A 64 15.30 7.90 -23.46
C GLU A 64 13.82 7.58 -23.75
N ASN A 65 13.59 6.95 -24.90
CA ASN A 65 12.29 6.44 -25.33
C ASN A 65 11.71 5.49 -24.26
N PRO A 66 10.39 5.52 -24.02
CA PRO A 66 9.78 4.62 -23.04
C PRO A 66 10.06 3.15 -23.39
N PRO A 67 10.21 2.26 -22.38
CA PRO A 67 10.46 0.84 -22.61
C PRO A 67 9.42 0.23 -23.55
N GLU A 68 9.86 -0.67 -24.43
CA GLU A 68 9.11 -1.20 -25.58
C GLU A 68 7.75 -1.81 -25.20
N GLU A 69 7.57 -2.25 -23.94
CA GLU A 69 6.27 -2.55 -23.33
C GLU A 69 6.15 -1.89 -21.95
N ALA A 70 5.11 -1.06 -21.76
CA ALA A 70 4.83 -0.44 -20.46
C ALA A 70 4.53 -1.51 -19.38
N PRO A 71 4.99 -1.34 -18.13
CA PRO A 71 4.81 -2.33 -17.06
C PRO A 71 3.35 -2.51 -16.61
N PHE A 72 2.45 -1.69 -17.12
CA PHE A 72 1.01 -1.77 -16.94
C PHE A 72 0.31 -1.08 -18.14
N PRO A 73 -0.97 -1.39 -18.42
CA PRO A 73 -1.71 -0.72 -19.47
C PRO A 73 -1.81 0.78 -19.21
N LEU A 74 -1.31 1.59 -20.15
CA LEU A 74 -1.41 3.04 -20.08
C LEU A 74 -2.80 3.50 -20.51
N THR A 75 -3.39 4.44 -19.77
CA THR A 75 -4.62 5.12 -20.20
C THR A 75 -4.32 6.17 -21.28
N ALA A 76 -5.36 6.71 -21.92
CA ALA A 76 -5.20 7.84 -22.83
C ALA A 76 -4.58 9.06 -22.14
N VAL A 77 -4.97 9.30 -20.87
CA VAL A 77 -4.42 10.39 -20.07
C VAL A 77 -2.95 10.15 -19.75
N ASP A 78 -2.55 8.92 -19.43
CA ASP A 78 -1.14 8.64 -19.14
C ASP A 78 -0.27 8.85 -20.39
N ARG A 79 -0.75 8.44 -21.58
CA ARG A 79 -0.06 8.72 -22.85
C ARG A 79 0.05 10.22 -23.12
N TRP A 80 -1.00 10.98 -22.85
CA TRP A 80 -0.98 12.44 -22.99
C TRP A 80 0.03 13.08 -22.03
N VAL A 81 0.04 12.71 -20.74
CA VAL A 81 1.05 13.18 -19.78
C VAL A 81 2.46 12.83 -20.23
N LEU A 82 2.67 11.61 -20.74
CA LEU A 82 3.98 11.20 -21.26
C LEU A 82 4.40 11.98 -22.50
N SER A 83 3.49 12.62 -23.24
CA SER A 83 3.86 13.47 -24.39
C SER A 83 4.34 14.88 -24.01
N GLN A 84 4.21 15.28 -22.74
CA GLN A 84 4.56 16.60 -22.25
C GLN A 84 5.96 16.64 -21.62
N THR A 85 6.55 17.83 -21.56
CA THR A 85 7.68 18.12 -20.69
C THR A 85 7.23 18.39 -19.25
N ASP A 86 8.18 18.37 -18.34
CA ASP A 86 7.96 18.67 -16.93
C ASP A 86 7.53 20.13 -16.68
N GLU A 87 7.97 21.03 -17.55
CA GLU A 87 7.68 22.46 -17.53
C GLU A 87 6.28 22.76 -18.10
N GLU A 88 5.82 21.97 -19.06
CA GLU A 88 4.46 22.06 -19.64
C GLU A 88 3.39 21.47 -18.74
N PHE A 89 3.78 20.59 -17.81
CA PHE A 89 2.84 19.92 -16.92
C PHE A 89 2.27 20.89 -15.88
N HIS A 90 0.96 21.09 -15.94
CA HIS A 90 0.20 21.81 -14.92
C HIS A 90 0.09 20.98 -13.65
N LYS A 91 0.69 21.47 -12.56
CA LYS A 91 0.59 20.84 -11.25
C LYS A 91 -0.77 21.12 -10.63
N HIS A 92 -1.34 20.13 -9.96
CA HIS A 92 -2.59 20.28 -9.24
C HIS A 92 -2.40 21.23 -8.04
N ASP A 93 -3.11 22.36 -8.08
CA ASP A 93 -3.19 23.27 -6.94
C ASP A 93 -4.24 22.84 -5.92
N TRP A 94 -4.28 23.51 -4.78
CA TRP A 94 -5.17 23.14 -3.69
C TRP A 94 -6.66 23.25 -4.00
N GLU A 95 -7.07 24.27 -4.75
CA GLU A 95 -8.49 24.48 -5.06
C GLU A 95 -8.96 23.52 -6.16
N GLU A 96 -8.10 23.21 -7.13
CA GLU A 96 -8.32 22.13 -8.09
C GLU A 96 -8.50 20.78 -7.39
N LEU A 97 -7.63 20.44 -6.43
CA LEU A 97 -7.73 19.20 -5.67
C LEU A 97 -9.04 19.12 -4.88
N LYS A 98 -9.48 20.23 -4.26
CA LYS A 98 -10.79 20.30 -3.59
C LYS A 98 -11.91 19.97 -4.56
N GLU A 99 -11.91 20.58 -5.74
CA GLU A 99 -12.95 20.34 -6.74
C GLU A 99 -12.93 18.91 -7.29
N ILE A 100 -11.74 18.37 -7.57
CA ILE A 100 -11.56 16.99 -8.02
C ILE A 100 -12.11 15.99 -7.01
N ILE A 101 -11.81 16.17 -5.72
CA ILE A 101 -12.27 15.29 -4.66
C ILE A 101 -13.77 15.45 -4.44
N ARG A 102 -14.28 16.70 -4.42
CA ARG A 102 -15.71 17.00 -4.25
C ARG A 102 -16.57 16.38 -5.35
N THR A 103 -16.08 16.38 -6.59
CA THR A 103 -16.75 15.78 -7.76
C THR A 103 -16.42 14.30 -7.96
N ASN A 104 -15.56 13.75 -7.09
CA ASN A 104 -15.04 12.38 -7.17
C ASN A 104 -14.40 12.04 -8.54
N ASN A 105 -13.88 13.04 -9.26
CA ASN A 105 -13.22 12.87 -10.55
C ASN A 105 -11.73 12.49 -10.39
N LEU A 106 -11.44 11.47 -9.59
CA LEU A 106 -10.07 11.09 -9.22
C LEU A 106 -9.22 10.64 -10.43
N SER A 107 -9.85 10.36 -11.56
CA SER A 107 -9.19 9.95 -12.81
C SER A 107 -8.21 10.97 -13.39
N VAL A 108 -8.36 12.25 -13.02
CA VAL A 108 -7.51 13.36 -13.50
C VAL A 108 -6.27 13.58 -12.62
N LEU A 109 -6.19 12.92 -11.46
CA LEU A 109 -5.01 12.98 -10.61
C LEU A 109 -3.87 12.23 -11.31
N LYS A 110 -2.84 12.97 -11.70
CA LYS A 110 -1.74 12.47 -12.52
C LYS A 110 -0.40 12.81 -11.91
N ARG A 111 0.59 12.00 -12.24
CA ARG A 111 1.98 12.26 -11.92
C ARG A 111 2.57 13.20 -12.97
N LYS A 112 3.57 13.96 -12.54
CA LYS A 112 4.41 14.74 -13.46
C LYS A 112 5.06 13.80 -14.49
N PRO A 113 5.36 14.23 -15.74
CA PRO A 113 5.85 13.35 -16.80
C PRO A 113 7.12 12.57 -16.45
N SER A 114 8.12 13.20 -15.83
CA SER A 114 9.32 12.51 -15.33
C SER A 114 9.02 11.53 -14.20
N ASP A 115 8.13 11.89 -13.27
CA ASP A 115 7.71 11.01 -12.17
C ASP A 115 6.96 9.78 -12.69
N LEU A 116 6.14 9.94 -13.73
CA LEU A 116 5.44 8.83 -14.36
C LEU A 116 6.43 7.85 -15.03
N ARG A 117 7.45 8.35 -15.73
CA ARG A 117 8.51 7.51 -16.31
C ARG A 117 9.29 6.75 -15.25
N ARG A 118 9.71 7.45 -14.20
CA ARG A 118 10.42 6.83 -13.06
C ARG A 118 9.54 5.79 -12.37
N TYR A 119 8.25 6.06 -12.21
CA TYR A 119 7.30 5.11 -11.66
C TYR A 119 7.15 3.87 -12.53
N MET A 120 7.12 4.03 -13.86
CA MET A 120 7.10 2.90 -14.79
C MET A 120 8.37 2.05 -14.66
N ALA A 121 9.56 2.67 -14.71
CA ALA A 121 10.83 1.95 -14.54
C ALA A 121 10.86 1.19 -13.21
N TRP A 122 10.56 1.87 -12.10
CA TRP A 122 10.48 1.25 -10.78
C TRP A 122 9.45 0.12 -10.71
N THR A 123 8.31 0.26 -11.38
CA THR A 123 7.28 -0.79 -11.40
C THR A 123 7.77 -2.03 -12.13
N ALA A 124 8.49 -1.88 -13.24
CA ALA A 124 9.07 -3.00 -13.97
C ALA A 124 10.10 -3.74 -13.11
N GLU A 125 11.03 -3.01 -12.50
CA GLU A 125 12.06 -3.54 -11.61
C GLU A 125 11.45 -4.23 -10.38
N THR A 126 10.49 -3.57 -9.73
CA THR A 126 9.79 -4.10 -8.54
C THR A 126 9.05 -5.39 -8.86
N LYS A 127 8.39 -5.48 -10.03
CA LYS A 127 7.75 -6.73 -10.46
C LYS A 127 8.77 -7.82 -10.75
N ALA A 128 9.92 -7.49 -11.33
CA ALA A 128 10.97 -8.47 -11.60
C ALA A 128 11.59 -9.02 -10.30
N GLU A 129 11.80 -8.16 -9.30
CA GLU A 129 12.46 -8.54 -8.04
C GLU A 129 11.48 -9.16 -7.02
N TYR A 130 10.32 -8.54 -6.80
CA TYR A 130 9.37 -8.93 -5.75
C TYR A 130 8.16 -9.70 -6.28
N GLY A 131 8.01 -9.84 -7.59
CA GLY A 131 6.83 -10.43 -8.25
C GLY A 131 5.59 -9.52 -8.26
N SER A 132 5.43 -8.65 -7.26
CA SER A 132 4.34 -7.67 -7.20
C SER A 132 4.67 -6.48 -6.31
N MET A 133 4.01 -5.35 -6.56
CA MET A 133 4.09 -4.16 -5.70
C MET A 133 3.56 -4.44 -4.29
N THR A 134 2.55 -5.31 -4.15
CA THR A 134 2.05 -5.76 -2.83
C THR A 134 3.18 -6.40 -2.02
N ASN A 135 3.91 -7.35 -2.62
CA ASN A 135 5.01 -8.03 -1.93
C ASN A 135 6.14 -7.05 -1.59
N TYR A 136 6.46 -6.12 -2.50
CA TYR A 136 7.41 -5.04 -2.19
C TYR A 136 6.99 -4.24 -0.95
N LEU A 137 5.73 -3.83 -0.87
CA LEU A 137 5.23 -3.06 0.28
C LEU A 137 5.29 -3.86 1.58
N LEU A 138 4.90 -5.15 1.55
CA LEU A 138 4.97 -6.02 2.73
C LEU A 138 6.39 -6.25 3.22
N VAL A 139 7.35 -6.41 2.31
CA VAL A 139 8.75 -6.66 2.66
C VAL A 139 9.47 -5.40 3.11
N ASN A 140 9.21 -4.27 2.46
CA ASN A 140 10.06 -3.08 2.61
C ASN A 140 9.42 -1.94 3.40
N ARG A 141 8.08 -1.85 3.45
CA ARG A 141 7.38 -0.62 3.87
C ARG A 141 6.36 -0.80 4.98
N LEU A 142 5.68 -1.93 5.01
CA LEU A 142 4.65 -2.23 5.99
C LEU A 142 5.25 -3.00 7.18
N PRO A 143 4.61 -2.97 8.36
CA PRO A 143 5.07 -3.72 9.52
C PRO A 143 5.17 -5.21 9.21
N GLN A 144 6.30 -5.85 9.55
CA GLN A 144 6.54 -7.27 9.26
C GLN A 144 5.52 -8.17 9.96
N GLU A 145 4.99 -7.71 11.10
CA GLU A 145 3.96 -8.38 11.89
C GLU A 145 2.62 -8.52 11.15
N TRP A 146 2.40 -7.78 10.06
CA TRP A 146 1.21 -7.92 9.24
C TRP A 146 1.19 -9.24 8.46
N GLY A 147 2.36 -9.82 8.16
CA GLY A 147 2.46 -11.04 7.37
C GLY A 147 1.90 -10.86 5.95
N ASN A 148 1.27 -11.90 5.42
CA ASN A 148 0.69 -11.91 4.07
C ASN A 148 -0.85 -11.88 4.12
N PRO A 149 -1.52 -11.28 3.12
CA PRO A 149 -2.96 -11.33 3.01
C PRO A 149 -3.47 -12.77 2.71
N PRO A 150 -4.72 -13.11 3.09
CA PRO A 150 -5.69 -12.25 3.77
C PRO A 150 -5.27 -11.96 5.22
N PHE A 151 -5.37 -10.69 5.62
CA PHE A 151 -4.94 -10.28 6.96
C PHE A 151 -5.95 -10.71 8.02
N THR A 152 -5.45 -10.89 9.24
CA THR A 152 -6.26 -11.01 10.45
C THR A 152 -6.03 -9.75 11.29
N PRO A 153 -6.83 -8.68 11.07
CA PRO A 153 -6.68 -7.46 11.85
C PRO A 153 -7.05 -7.72 13.32
N ARG A 154 -6.53 -6.89 14.23
CA ARG A 154 -6.90 -6.96 15.65
C ARG A 154 -8.31 -6.46 15.90
N SER A 155 -8.74 -5.45 15.13
CA SER A 155 -10.11 -4.97 15.10
C SER A 155 -10.75 -5.15 13.73
N THR A 156 -12.04 -5.49 13.74
CA THR A 156 -12.88 -5.48 12.53
C THR A 156 -13.36 -4.09 12.14
N VAL A 157 -13.16 -3.08 12.99
CA VAL A 157 -13.51 -1.68 12.72
C VAL A 157 -12.28 -0.97 12.14
N PRO A 158 -12.36 -0.40 10.92
CA PRO A 158 -11.26 0.36 10.35
C PRO A 158 -10.75 1.46 11.29
N PHE A 159 -9.43 1.61 11.37
CA PHE A 159 -8.72 2.63 12.17
C PHE A 159 -8.84 2.53 13.70
N GLU A 160 -9.54 1.53 14.24
CA GLU A 160 -9.73 1.41 15.70
C GLU A 160 -8.44 1.01 16.43
N ASP A 161 -7.72 -0.01 15.91
CA ASP A 161 -6.46 -0.47 16.49
C ASP A 161 -5.26 0.11 15.71
N PRO A 162 -4.34 0.86 16.37
CA PRO A 162 -3.17 1.44 15.71
C PRO A 162 -2.21 0.44 15.06
N SER A 163 -2.27 -0.85 15.42
CA SER A 163 -1.46 -1.89 14.77
C SER A 163 -2.07 -2.39 13.46
N ASP A 164 -3.31 -2.01 13.14
CA ASP A 164 -4.03 -2.37 11.90
C ASP A 164 -3.86 -1.35 10.77
N TYR A 165 -3.18 -0.23 10.99
CA TYR A 165 -2.88 0.72 9.93
C TYR A 165 -1.45 1.24 9.98
N ARG A 166 -0.97 1.75 8.84
CA ARG A 166 0.34 2.40 8.71
C ARG A 166 0.23 3.64 7.84
N ILE A 167 0.67 4.78 8.37
CA ILE A 167 0.71 6.06 7.68
C ILE A 167 2.11 6.22 7.07
N LEU A 168 2.21 6.46 5.76
CA LEU A 168 3.47 6.62 5.04
C LEU A 168 3.40 7.80 4.08
N ILE A 169 4.55 8.43 3.81
CA ILE A 169 4.66 9.36 2.67
C ILE A 169 4.58 8.52 1.39
N ASN A 170 3.77 8.94 0.43
CA ASN A 170 3.69 8.29 -0.87
C ASN A 170 5.02 8.47 -1.63
N ASP A 171 5.67 7.37 -2.01
CA ASP A 171 6.92 7.44 -2.79
C ASP A 171 6.72 7.90 -4.23
N TRP A 172 5.49 7.72 -4.73
CA TRP A 172 5.09 8.05 -6.08
C TRP A 172 3.92 9.02 -6.05
N PRO A 173 4.15 10.24 -5.51
CA PRO A 173 3.11 11.24 -5.36
C PRO A 173 2.58 11.70 -6.72
N TYR A 174 1.41 12.33 -6.71
CA TYR A 174 0.92 13.04 -7.89
C TYR A 174 1.74 14.30 -8.17
N GLY A 175 1.55 14.89 -9.35
CA GLY A 175 2.14 16.16 -9.73
C GLY A 175 1.45 17.31 -9.02
N LEU A 176 1.77 17.50 -7.75
CA LEU A 176 1.16 18.47 -6.85
C LEU A 176 2.03 19.73 -6.73
N GLU A 177 1.45 20.84 -6.28
CA GLU A 177 2.24 22.02 -5.87
C GLU A 177 3.26 21.68 -4.75
N PRO A 178 4.40 22.39 -4.69
CA PRO A 178 5.51 22.03 -3.79
C PRO A 178 5.20 22.07 -2.29
N ASP A 179 4.15 22.77 -1.88
CA ASP A 179 3.68 22.89 -0.50
C ASP A 179 2.67 21.81 -0.11
N ILE A 180 2.32 20.91 -1.03
CA ILE A 180 1.41 19.79 -0.80
C ILE A 180 2.23 18.51 -0.61
N ARG A 181 1.83 17.67 0.34
CA ARG A 181 2.41 16.34 0.60
C ARG A 181 1.35 15.26 0.42
N HIS A 182 1.74 14.19 -0.26
CA HIS A 182 0.88 13.04 -0.51
C HIS A 182 1.23 11.92 0.47
N ILE A 183 0.28 11.58 1.32
CA ILE A 183 0.36 10.51 2.31
C ILE A 183 -0.56 9.37 1.88
N VAL A 184 -0.17 8.14 2.20
CA VAL A 184 -1.00 6.94 2.07
C VAL A 184 -1.18 6.33 3.47
N VAL A 185 -2.41 6.01 3.81
CA VAL A 185 -2.73 5.24 5.01
C VAL A 185 -3.14 3.85 4.56
N TRP A 186 -2.30 2.87 4.85
CA TRP A 186 -2.53 1.45 4.56
C TRP A 186 -3.28 0.80 5.71
N LEU A 187 -4.16 -0.15 5.43
CA LEU A 187 -4.96 -0.87 6.42
C LEU A 187 -4.88 -2.39 6.23
N ARG A 188 -4.93 -3.13 7.35
CA ARG A 188 -5.24 -4.56 7.37
C ARG A 188 -6.73 -4.85 7.27
N THR A 189 -7.55 -3.93 7.77
CA THR A 189 -9.02 -4.01 7.75
C THR A 189 -9.55 -3.46 6.43
N THR A 190 -10.57 -4.09 5.85
CA THR A 190 -11.26 -3.59 4.67
C THR A 190 -12.17 -2.41 5.02
N ILE A 191 -12.34 -1.48 4.09
CA ILE A 191 -13.30 -0.38 4.23
C ILE A 191 -14.53 -0.76 3.41
N PRO A 192 -15.69 -1.05 4.05
CA PRO A 192 -16.89 -1.43 3.33
C PRO A 192 -17.29 -0.41 2.26
N THR A 193 -17.60 -0.91 1.07
CA THR A 193 -18.13 -0.14 -0.06
C THR A 193 -19.55 -0.59 -0.38
N ASP A 194 -20.34 0.34 -0.92
CA ASP A 194 -21.62 0.06 -1.52
C ASP A 194 -21.44 -0.90 -2.72
N SER A 195 -22.27 -1.94 -2.79
CA SER A 195 -22.11 -3.00 -3.79
C SER A 195 -22.54 -2.60 -5.20
N GLU A 196 -23.39 -1.58 -5.33
CA GLU A 196 -23.90 -1.13 -6.63
C GLU A 196 -22.95 -0.10 -7.26
N THR A 197 -22.51 0.87 -6.45
CA THR A 197 -21.68 1.99 -6.90
C THR A 197 -20.19 1.73 -6.75
N GLY A 198 -19.78 0.88 -5.80
CA GLY A 198 -18.39 0.65 -5.45
C GLY A 198 -17.74 1.80 -4.66
N ASP A 199 -18.49 2.83 -4.29
CA ASP A 199 -18.04 3.91 -3.40
C ASP A 199 -18.14 3.47 -1.93
N MET A 200 -17.49 4.19 -1.01
CA MET A 200 -17.61 3.91 0.43
C MET A 200 -19.07 4.06 0.90
N THR A 201 -19.50 3.18 1.80
CA THR A 201 -20.80 3.38 2.48
C THR A 201 -20.76 4.67 3.33
N PRO A 202 -21.91 5.27 3.68
CA PRO A 202 -21.97 6.43 4.57
C PRO A 202 -21.24 6.20 5.90
N GLU A 203 -21.36 5.01 6.48
CA GLU A 203 -20.72 4.62 7.73
C GLU A 203 -19.20 4.54 7.58
N SER A 204 -18.72 3.90 6.51
CA SER A 204 -17.29 3.86 6.17
C SER A 204 -16.71 5.26 5.97
N ARG A 205 -17.44 6.14 5.28
CA ARG A 205 -17.02 7.53 5.04
C ARG A 205 -16.93 8.31 6.35
N ALA A 206 -17.88 8.12 7.27
CA ALA A 206 -17.85 8.72 8.59
C ALA A 206 -16.65 8.21 9.43
N LEU A 207 -16.36 6.91 9.39
CA LEU A 207 -15.20 6.33 10.08
C LEU A 207 -13.87 6.92 9.58
N VAL A 208 -13.71 7.03 8.25
CA VAL A 208 -12.51 7.65 7.66
C VAL A 208 -12.45 9.13 8.07
N GLN A 209 -13.56 9.87 7.97
CA GLN A 209 -13.60 11.28 8.34
C GLN A 209 -13.18 11.49 9.81
N SER A 210 -13.72 10.72 10.75
CA SER A 210 -13.34 10.81 12.17
C SER A 210 -11.87 10.45 12.41
N PHE A 211 -11.33 9.48 11.67
CA PHE A 211 -9.89 9.19 11.72
C PHE A 211 -9.05 10.37 11.21
N ILE A 212 -9.47 11.00 10.11
CA ILE A 212 -8.79 12.16 9.51
C ILE A 212 -8.82 13.35 10.47
N GLU A 213 -9.97 13.63 11.07
CA GLU A 213 -10.16 14.69 12.06
C GLU A 213 -9.18 14.53 13.21
N LYS A 214 -9.24 13.40 13.90
CA LYS A 214 -8.42 13.10 15.09
C LYS A 214 -6.92 13.08 14.78
N THR A 215 -6.53 12.54 13.63
CA THR A 215 -5.11 12.24 13.34
C THR A 215 -4.40 13.41 12.69
N PHE A 216 -5.05 14.08 11.73
CA PHE A 216 -4.42 15.10 10.89
C PHE A 216 -4.94 16.49 11.20
N ILE A 217 -6.26 16.70 11.23
CA ILE A 217 -6.85 18.04 11.38
C ILE A 217 -6.56 18.60 12.77
N ASP A 218 -6.89 17.85 13.83
CA ASP A 218 -6.69 18.29 15.21
C ASP A 218 -5.21 18.54 15.51
N ALA A 219 -4.32 17.71 14.95
CA ALA A 219 -2.88 17.83 15.11
C ALA A 219 -2.29 19.09 14.46
N LEU A 220 -3.00 19.71 13.50
CA LEU A 220 -2.61 20.96 12.85
C LEU A 220 -3.20 22.21 13.55
N GLY A 221 -4.06 22.02 14.55
CA GLY A 221 -4.65 23.10 15.34
C GLY A 221 -5.64 23.96 14.54
N PRO A 222 -5.80 25.25 14.91
CA PRO A 222 -6.73 26.15 14.23
C PRO A 222 -6.49 26.19 12.72
N ASN A 223 -7.57 26.05 11.95
CA ASN A 223 -7.57 25.95 10.48
C ASN A 223 -7.02 24.63 9.91
N GLY A 224 -6.81 23.58 10.71
CA GLY A 224 -6.36 22.27 10.23
C GLY A 224 -7.24 21.70 9.11
N GLU A 225 -8.55 21.90 9.18
CA GLU A 225 -9.52 21.44 8.17
C GLU A 225 -9.21 22.03 6.78
N SER A 226 -8.76 23.28 6.72
CA SER A 226 -8.40 23.94 5.45
C SER A 226 -7.12 23.39 4.80
N LYS A 227 -6.35 22.57 5.54
CA LYS A 227 -5.04 22.04 5.14
C LYS A 227 -5.04 20.55 4.84
N VAL A 228 -6.17 19.86 5.00
CA VAL A 228 -6.27 18.41 4.84
C VAL A 228 -7.35 18.07 3.83
N LEU A 229 -6.98 17.28 2.83
CA LEU A 229 -7.91 16.62 1.92
C LEU A 229 -7.65 15.12 1.96
N TRP A 230 -8.68 14.33 1.68
CA TRP A 230 -8.52 12.89 1.61
C TRP A 230 -9.48 12.28 0.60
N PHE A 231 -9.11 11.12 0.07
CA PHE A 231 -9.93 10.36 -0.84
C PHE A 231 -9.52 8.89 -0.83
N LYS A 232 -10.42 8.04 -1.32
CA LYS A 232 -10.14 6.63 -1.58
C LYS A 232 -10.23 6.39 -3.09
N ASN A 233 -9.17 5.83 -3.68
CA ASN A 233 -9.23 5.47 -5.09
C ASN A 233 -10.23 4.33 -5.31
N TRP A 234 -11.07 4.47 -6.34
CA TRP A 234 -11.93 3.42 -6.85
C TRP A 234 -11.10 2.22 -7.32
N VAL A 235 -11.66 1.02 -7.30
CA VAL A 235 -10.96 -0.24 -7.64
C VAL A 235 -10.22 -0.16 -8.99
N ALA A 236 -10.81 0.52 -9.98
CA ALA A 236 -10.22 0.68 -11.31
C ALA A 236 -8.91 1.51 -11.31
N LEU A 237 -8.75 2.44 -10.37
CA LEU A 237 -7.62 3.38 -10.30
C LEU A 237 -6.52 2.94 -9.32
N GLN A 238 -6.75 1.89 -8.54
CA GLN A 238 -5.77 1.39 -7.57
C GLN A 238 -4.65 0.60 -8.25
N SER A 239 -3.41 1.03 -8.03
CA SER A 239 -2.22 0.26 -8.42
C SER A 239 -1.99 -0.98 -7.54
N VAL A 240 -2.46 -0.97 -6.28
CA VAL A 240 -2.28 -2.05 -5.30
C VAL A 240 -3.63 -2.46 -4.73
N ARG A 241 -4.35 -3.32 -5.46
CA ARG A 241 -5.71 -3.75 -5.10
C ARG A 241 -5.77 -4.71 -3.91
N ALA A 242 -4.66 -5.37 -3.60
CA ALA A 242 -4.61 -6.38 -2.54
C ALA A 242 -4.48 -5.78 -1.13
N LEU A 243 -4.22 -4.47 -1.02
CA LEU A 243 -4.04 -3.77 0.24
C LEU A 243 -5.02 -2.60 0.31
N GLU A 244 -5.80 -2.54 1.38
CA GLU A 244 -6.75 -1.44 1.59
C GLU A 244 -5.99 -0.16 1.93
N HIS A 245 -6.38 0.96 1.33
CA HIS A 245 -5.72 2.24 1.60
C HIS A 245 -6.59 3.46 1.26
N ILE A 246 -6.30 4.56 1.94
CA ILE A 246 -6.77 5.91 1.60
C ILE A 246 -5.58 6.82 1.33
N HIS A 247 -5.84 7.88 0.58
CA HIS A 247 -4.87 8.93 0.31
C HIS A 247 -5.23 10.18 1.12
N VAL A 248 -4.22 10.82 1.68
CA VAL A 248 -4.34 12.07 2.41
C VAL A 248 -3.39 13.07 1.77
N LEU A 249 -3.91 14.26 1.44
CA LEU A 249 -3.12 15.39 0.98
C LEU A 249 -3.09 16.42 2.09
N VAL A 250 -1.88 16.84 2.47
CA VAL A 250 -1.69 17.88 3.48
C VAL A 250 -0.91 19.05 2.90
N ARG A 251 -1.33 20.27 3.20
CA ARG A 251 -0.71 21.49 2.67
C ARG A 251 -0.04 22.30 3.76
N ASN A 252 1.16 22.84 3.48
CA ASN A 252 1.91 23.71 4.39
C ASN A 252 2.13 23.07 5.77
N VAL A 253 2.57 21.80 5.75
CA VAL A 253 2.91 21.03 6.96
C VAL A 253 4.43 20.91 7.07
N ASP A 254 4.96 21.17 8.24
CA ASP A 254 6.38 21.08 8.56
C ASP A 254 6.87 19.62 8.65
N TYR A 255 8.19 19.44 8.56
CA TYR A 255 8.80 18.11 8.57
C TYR A 255 8.61 17.37 9.90
N ASP A 256 8.66 18.06 11.03
CA ASP A 256 8.51 17.43 12.35
C ASP A 256 7.10 16.84 12.49
N THR A 257 6.08 17.54 11.99
CA THR A 257 4.71 17.03 11.93
C THR A 257 4.58 15.82 11.01
N LEU A 258 5.20 15.85 9.82
CA LEU A 258 5.18 14.70 8.90
C LEU A 258 5.90 13.47 9.50
N GLU A 259 7.04 13.67 10.14
CA GLU A 259 7.81 12.62 10.80
C GLU A 259 7.02 12.03 11.98
N ARG A 260 6.33 12.84 12.77
CA ARG A 260 5.44 12.35 13.85
C ARG A 260 4.34 11.42 13.33
N TRP A 261 3.76 11.72 12.17
CA TRP A 261 2.72 10.87 11.59
C TRP A 261 3.27 9.61 10.92
N THR A 262 4.39 9.71 10.22
CA THR A 262 4.85 8.66 9.29
C THR A 262 6.02 7.84 9.83
N GLY A 263 6.76 8.38 10.80
CA GLY A 263 8.07 7.90 11.21
C GLY A 263 9.14 8.04 10.12
N GLU A 264 8.86 8.75 9.03
CA GLU A 264 9.82 9.01 7.95
C GLU A 264 10.39 10.43 8.14
N GLY A 265 11.70 10.53 8.37
CA GLY A 265 12.41 11.80 8.35
C GLY A 265 12.53 12.39 6.93
N PRO A 266 13.13 13.58 6.75
CA PRO A 266 13.30 14.19 5.45
C PRO A 266 14.05 13.25 4.50
N LYS A 267 13.37 12.75 3.45
CA LYS A 267 14.03 12.05 2.36
C LYS A 267 14.95 13.07 1.68
N GLN A 268 16.26 12.90 1.79
CA GLN A 268 17.20 13.68 0.98
C GLN A 268 16.78 13.49 -0.48
N LYS A 269 16.57 14.58 -1.21
CA LYS A 269 16.36 14.48 -2.66
C LYS A 269 17.59 13.75 -3.23
N PRO A 270 17.39 12.69 -4.03
CA PRO A 270 18.51 12.11 -4.77
C PRO A 270 19.17 13.15 -5.67
#